data_AF-A0AAD8AMR9-F1
#
_entry.id   AF-A0AAD8AMR9-F1
#
_cell.length_a   1.000
_cell.length_b   1.000
_cell.length_c   1.000
_cell.angle_alpha   90.00
_cell.angle_beta   90.00
_cell.angle_gamma   90.00
#
_symmetry.space_group_name_H-M   'P 1'
#
loop_
_entity.id
_entity.type
_entity.pdbx_description
1 polymer ?
#
loop_
_entity_poly.entity_id
_entity_poly.type
_entity_poly.pdbx_seq_one_letter_code
_entity_poly.pdbx_strand_id
1 'polypeptide(L)' 'MSLTSKGPLFLRVSVPEGMDAALEGLTREVLKQQPRDIYWFAAEHFENLIKLRDMG' A
#
# COMPACT_ATOMS: atom_id res chain seq x y z
N MET A 1 6.78 42.66 16.66
CA MET A 1 5.93 41.49 16.98
C MET A 1 4.88 41.36 15.89
N SER A 2 4.94 40.29 15.09
CA SER A 2 3.79 39.85 14.29
C SER A 2 3.82 38.33 14.28
N LEU A 3 3.07 37.75 15.22
CA LEU A 3 2.76 36.33 15.23
C LEU A 3 1.64 36.12 14.22
N THR A 4 1.99 35.86 12.96
CA THR A 4 1.00 35.30 12.03
C THR A 4 0.77 33.86 12.45
N SER A 5 -0.31 33.66 13.20
CA SER A 5 -0.93 32.37 13.47
C SER A 5 -1.16 31.65 12.14
N LYS A 6 -0.23 30.78 11.72
CA LYS A 6 -0.54 29.75 10.73
C LYS A 6 -1.52 28.80 11.42
N GLY A 7 -2.79 28.89 11.05
CA GLY A 7 -3.82 27.91 11.45
C GLY A 7 -3.38 26.49 11.12
N PRO A 8 -4.05 25.46 11.66
CA PRO A 8 -3.61 24.08 11.52
C PRO A 8 -3.40 23.75 10.04
N LEU A 9 -2.20 23.25 9.71
CA LEU A 9 -1.94 22.65 8.41
C LEU A 9 -2.89 21.46 8.28
N PHE A 10 -4.00 21.64 7.56
CA PHE A 10 -4.86 20.54 7.16
C PHE A 10 -4.06 19.68 6.17
N LEU A 11 -3.26 18.75 6.69
CA LEU A 11 -2.69 17.66 5.93
C LEU A 11 -3.85 16.79 5.44
N ARG A 12 -4.30 17.03 4.21
CA ARG A 12 -5.21 16.10 3.53
C ARG A 12 -4.44 14.81 3.28
N VAL A 13 -4.77 13.77 4.06
CA VAL A 13 -4.33 12.40 3.80
C VAL A 13 -5.24 11.84 2.72
N SER A 14 -4.72 11.69 1.50
CA SER A 14 -5.40 10.99 0.41
C SER A 14 -4.81 9.59 0.24
N VAL A 15 -5.68 8.62 -0.06
CA VAL A 15 -5.25 7.28 -0.44
C VAL A 15 -4.61 7.37 -1.84
N PRO A 16 -3.39 6.85 -2.05
CA PRO A 16 -2.79 6.76 -3.38
C PRO A 16 -3.67 5.94 -4.33
N GLU A 17 -3.71 6.37 -5.59
CA GLU A 17 -4.41 5.61 -6.63
C GLU A 17 -3.87 4.18 -6.73
N GLY A 18 -4.77 3.21 -6.83
CA GLY A 18 -4.44 1.79 -6.94
C GLY A 18 -4.06 1.10 -5.62
N MET A 19 -4.04 1.81 -4.49
CA MET A 19 -3.77 1.19 -3.18
C MET A 19 -4.86 0.18 -2.79
N ASP A 20 -6.12 0.48 -3.10
CA ASP A 20 -7.26 -0.41 -2.90
C ASP A 20 -7.10 -1.71 -3.69
N ALA A 21 -6.81 -1.61 -4.99
CA ALA A 21 -6.59 -2.77 -5.86
C ALA A 21 -5.39 -3.61 -5.41
N ALA A 22 -4.29 -2.97 -4.99
CA ALA A 22 -3.11 -3.66 -4.47
C ALA A 22 -3.41 -4.43 -3.18
N LEU A 23 -4.15 -3.82 -2.24
CA LEU A 23 -4.56 -4.47 -1.00
C LEU A 23 -5.56 -5.60 -1.24
N GLU A 24 -6.49 -5.42 -2.18
CA GLU A 24 -7.45 -6.46 -2.56
C GLU A 24 -6.73 -7.69 -3.16
N GLY A 25 -5.78 -7.46 -4.07
CA GLY A 25 -4.97 -8.52 -4.67
C GLY A 25 -4.23 -9.35 -3.63
N LEU A 26 -3.52 -8.69 -2.71
CA LEU A 26 -2.85 -9.38 -1.59
C LEU A 26 -3.85 -10.13 -0.71
N THR A 27 -4.95 -9.49 -0.33
CA THR A 27 -5.97 -10.09 0.56
C THR A 27 -6.53 -11.38 -0.03
N ARG A 28 -6.84 -11.40 -1.33
CA ARG A 28 -7.33 -12.59 -2.03
C ARG A 28 -6.32 -13.74 -1.95
N GLU A 29 -5.05 -13.46 -2.20
CA GLU A 29 -4.00 -14.49 -2.17
C GLU A 29 -3.72 -14.99 -0.74
N VAL A 30 -3.76 -14.12 0.27
CA VAL A 30 -3.65 -14.54 1.68
C VAL A 30 -4.80 -15.47 2.07
N LEU A 31 -6.05 -15.13 1.72
CA LEU A 31 -7.20 -15.98 2.02
C LEU A 31 -7.12 -17.34 1.31
N LYS A 32 -6.58 -17.37 0.10
CA LYS A 32 -6.44 -18.58 -0.70
C LYS A 32 -5.33 -19.50 -0.18
N GLN A 33 -4.18 -18.94 0.17
CA GLN A 33 -2.97 -19.71 0.48
C GLN A 33 -2.78 -19.94 1.98
N GLN A 34 -3.50 -19.21 2.84
CA GLN A 34 -3.42 -19.31 4.30
C GLN A 34 -1.97 -19.33 4.82
N PRO A 35 -1.13 -18.35 4.43
CA PRO A 35 0.29 -18.36 4.77
C PRO A 35 0.49 -18.25 6.28
N ARG A 36 1.47 -18.99 6.82
CA ARG A 36 1.85 -18.92 8.23
C ARG A 36 2.57 -17.62 8.58
N ASP A 37 3.34 -17.08 7.63
CA ASP A 37 4.03 -15.79 7.74
C ASP A 37 3.47 -14.82 6.70
N ILE A 38 2.54 -13.96 7.16
CA ILE A 38 1.88 -12.99 6.31
C ILE A 38 2.83 -11.88 5.83
N TYR A 39 3.86 -11.55 6.61
CA TYR A 39 4.80 -10.47 6.27
C TYR A 39 5.71 -10.91 5.13
N TRP A 40 6.29 -12.11 5.25
CA TRP A 40 7.12 -12.68 4.18
C TRP A 40 6.29 -12.89 2.91
N PHE A 41 5.10 -13.46 3.05
CA PHE A 41 4.19 -13.69 1.93
C PHE A 41 3.84 -12.40 1.17
N ALA A 42 3.53 -11.33 1.89
CA ALA A 42 3.22 -10.04 1.29
C ALA A 42 4.42 -9.44 0.54
N ALA A 43 5.63 -9.57 1.09
CA ALA A 43 6.85 -9.10 0.44
C ALA A 43 7.09 -9.84 -0.89
N GLU A 44 7.01 -11.18 -0.89
CA GLU A 44 7.15 -11.98 -2.10
C GLU A 44 6.03 -11.69 -3.12
N HIS A 45 4.78 -11.54 -2.66
CA HIS A 45 3.66 -11.21 -3.54
C HIS A 45 3.92 -9.94 -4.34
N PHE A 46 4.29 -8.84 -3.67
CA PHE A 46 4.56 -7.57 -4.36
C PHE A 46 5.85 -7.60 -5.18
N GLU A 47 6.89 -8.33 -4.75
CA GLU A 47 8.10 -8.51 -5.54
C GLU A 47 7.78 -9.21 -6.88
N ASN A 48 6.94 -10.24 -6.85
CA ASN A 48 6.50 -10.94 -8.06
C ASN A 48 5.66 -10.05 -8.98
N LEU A 49 4.76 -9.22 -8.43
CA LEU A 49 4.00 -8.25 -9.21
C LEU A 49 4.89 -7.21 -9.90
N ILE A 50 5.93 -6.73 -9.22
CA ILE A 50 6.93 -5.81 -9.81
C ILE A 50 7.67 -6.49 -10.96
N LYS A 51 8.16 -7.72 -10.76
CA LYS A 51 8.83 -8.50 -11.80
C LYS A 51 7.93 -8.70 -13.03
N LEU A 52 6.66 -9.04 -12.82
CA LEU A 52 5.68 -9.21 -13.89
C LEU A 52 5.45 -7.91 -14.68
N ARG A 53 5.36 -6.77 -13.98
CA ARG A 53 5.23 -5.46 -14.62
C ARG A 53 6.45 -5.13 -15.47
N ASP A 54 7.64 -5.39 -14.96
CA ASP A 54 8.89 -5.02 -15.63
C ASP A 54 9.24 -5.98 -16.79
N MET A 55 8.58 -7.13 -16.89
CA MET A 55 8.70 -8.08 -18.01
C MET A 55 7.73 -7.81 -19.18
N GLY A 56 6.75 -6.91 -18.99
CA GLY A 56 5.82 -6.47 -20.04
C GLY A 56 6.37 -5.28 -20.83
#